data_AF-A0A950TNV1-F1
#
_entry.id   AF-A0A950TNV1-F1
#
_cell.length_a   1.000
_cell.length_b   1.000
_cell.length_c   1.000
_cell.angle_alpha   90.00
_cell.angle_beta   90.00
_cell.angle_gamma   90.00
#
_symmetry.space_group_name_H-M   'P 1'
#
loop_
_entity.id
_entity.type
_entity.pdbx_description
1 polymer ?
#
loop_
_entity_poly.entity_id
_entity_poly.type
_entity_poly.pdbx_seq_one_letter_code
_entity_poly.pdbx_strand_id
1 'polypeptide(L)'
;MKLLKIAVLFLLPVACPAQSMLALATRYNASLREFERGHQTIPLERVLRKGKILSDKTDDLEKLSAADYATFKKRMRGFVINREEIVFTEPDANFFYRLALRRGTAADKSFFRLLREFKPYGVWPTHVEQQTDVTGCTSYGNGRLTRLYGHALNFRRSFPRSYASFVNQEIRDIREQFDPNLCACGGRESVIREFTLFVKTYPKEKKTSQIRATLRRLKYDKGFRFNCHSG
;
A
#
# COMPACT_ATOMS: atom_id res chain seq x y z
N MET A 1 36.05 -50.59 28.89
CA MET A 1 34.68 -50.02 28.92
C MET A 1 34.62 -48.83 27.96
N LYS A 2 33.95 -48.97 26.81
CA LYS A 2 33.74 -47.88 25.84
C LYS A 2 32.45 -47.14 26.21
N LEU A 3 32.54 -45.85 26.54
CA LEU A 3 31.39 -44.98 26.78
C LEU A 3 30.76 -44.57 25.45
N LEU A 4 29.50 -44.95 25.26
CA LEU A 4 28.66 -44.62 24.12
C LEU A 4 28.26 -43.14 24.22
N LYS A 5 28.71 -42.29 23.30
CA LYS A 5 28.21 -40.91 23.17
C LYS A 5 26.84 -40.95 22.48
N ILE A 6 25.78 -40.75 23.24
CA ILE A 6 24.43 -40.51 22.71
C ILE A 6 24.39 -39.06 22.20
N ALA A 7 24.35 -38.89 20.89
CA ALA A 7 24.04 -37.60 20.27
C ALA A 7 22.53 -37.38 20.34
N VAL A 8 22.09 -36.50 21.24
CA VAL A 8 20.71 -36.02 21.29
C VAL A 8 20.54 -35.01 20.16
N LEU A 9 19.88 -35.44 19.09
CA LEU A 9 19.48 -34.58 17.98
C LEU A 9 18.33 -33.69 18.46
N PHE A 10 18.61 -32.42 18.79
CA PHE A 10 17.58 -31.43 19.05
C PHE A 10 16.87 -31.08 17.74
N LEU A 11 15.72 -31.72 17.49
CA LEU A 11 14.74 -31.26 16.52
C LEU A 11 14.16 -29.93 17.03
N LEU A 12 14.68 -28.81 16.53
CA LEU A 12 14.04 -27.51 16.74
C LEU A 12 12.65 -27.56 16.10
N PRO A 13 11.57 -27.28 16.86
CA PRO A 13 10.23 -27.26 16.30
C PRO A 13 10.16 -26.16 15.25
N VAL A 14 9.86 -26.54 14.00
CA VAL A 14 9.52 -25.59 12.95
C VAL A 14 8.26 -24.87 13.43
N ALA A 15 8.41 -23.59 13.78
CA ALA A 15 7.29 -22.79 14.26
C ALA A 15 6.18 -22.80 13.20
N CYS A 16 5.00 -23.30 13.59
CA CYS A 16 3.85 -23.35 12.69
C CYS A 16 3.50 -21.91 12.22
N PRO A 17 3.39 -21.65 10.90
CA PRO A 17 3.08 -20.31 10.37
C PRO A 17 1.84 -19.68 11.00
N ALA A 18 0.80 -20.48 11.29
CA ALA A 18 -0.43 -20.03 11.93
C ALA A 18 -0.21 -19.46 13.35
N GLN A 19 0.62 -20.13 14.15
CA GLN A 19 0.97 -19.68 15.49
C GLN A 19 1.76 -18.36 15.45
N SER A 20 2.58 -18.18 14.40
CA SER A 20 3.35 -16.95 14.19
C SER A 20 2.46 -15.76 13.76
N MET A 21 1.50 -15.96 12.85
CA MET A 21 0.56 -14.92 12.38
C MET A 21 -0.34 -14.43 13.51
N LEU A 22 -0.93 -15.35 14.28
CA LEU A 22 -1.80 -15.01 15.40
C LEU A 22 -1.05 -14.31 16.54
N ALA A 23 0.21 -14.67 16.80
CA ALA A 23 1.05 -13.98 17.77
C ALA A 23 1.35 -12.54 17.33
N LEU A 24 1.71 -12.33 16.06
CA LEU A 24 1.95 -11.01 15.49
C LEU A 24 0.68 -10.13 15.52
N ALA A 25 -0.47 -10.69 15.13
CA ALA A 25 -1.75 -9.97 15.20
C ALA A 25 -2.13 -9.59 16.64
N THR A 26 -1.78 -10.43 17.63
CA THR A 26 -1.97 -10.12 19.05
C THR A 26 -1.11 -8.93 19.49
N ARG A 27 0.17 -8.91 19.08
CA ARG A 27 1.10 -7.80 19.38
C ARG A 27 0.66 -6.49 18.73
N TYR A 28 0.15 -6.56 17.50
CA TYR A 28 -0.45 -5.43 16.82
C TYR A 28 -1.66 -4.89 17.60
N ASN A 29 -2.64 -5.74 17.92
CA ASN A 29 -3.86 -5.35 18.62
C ASN A 29 -3.58 -4.76 20.01
N ALA A 30 -2.61 -5.33 20.74
CA ALA A 30 -2.15 -4.78 22.02
C ALA A 30 -1.61 -3.36 21.85
N SER A 31 -0.73 -3.15 20.85
CA SER A 31 -0.17 -1.83 20.55
C SER A 31 -1.25 -0.82 20.13
N LEU A 32 -2.26 -1.25 19.38
CA LEU A 32 -3.39 -0.41 19.00
C LEU A 32 -4.19 0.01 20.23
N ARG A 33 -4.50 -0.93 21.13
CA ARG A 33 -5.24 -0.64 22.38
C ARG A 33 -4.47 0.29 23.30
N GLU A 34 -3.15 0.12 23.41
CA GLU A 34 -2.29 1.02 24.18
C GLU A 34 -2.32 2.45 23.61
N PHE A 35 -2.23 2.59 22.29
CA PHE A 35 -2.36 3.88 21.62
C PHE A 35 -3.76 4.49 21.85
N GLU A 36 -4.83 3.70 21.73
CA GLU A 36 -6.21 4.14 21.97
C GLU A 36 -6.43 4.64 23.41
N ARG A 37 -5.79 4.01 24.41
CA ARG A 37 -5.85 4.44 25.82
C ARG A 37 -5.05 5.71 26.09
N GLY A 38 -4.04 6.01 25.26
CA GLY A 38 -3.19 7.21 25.38
C GLY A 38 -2.21 7.14 26.53
N HIS A 39 -1.84 5.94 26.96
CA HIS A 39 -0.80 5.76 27.98
C HIS A 39 0.60 6.03 27.42
N GLN A 40 0.74 6.28 26.11
CA GLN A 40 2.01 6.56 25.46
C GLN A 40 1.88 7.63 24.37
N THR A 41 2.92 8.46 24.25
CA THR A 41 3.14 9.46 23.19
C THR A 41 3.79 8.86 21.94
N ILE A 42 3.63 7.56 21.70
CA ILE A 42 4.23 6.91 20.51
C ILE A 42 3.49 7.37 19.24
N PRO A 43 4.21 7.68 18.15
CA PRO A 43 3.55 7.98 16.87
C PRO A 43 2.71 6.80 16.39
N LEU A 44 1.55 7.09 15.78
CA LEU A 44 0.66 6.05 15.25
C LEU A 44 1.36 5.18 14.20
N GLU A 45 2.40 5.72 13.56
CA GLU A 45 3.28 4.99 12.65
C GLU A 45 3.86 3.72 13.28
N ARG A 46 4.23 3.74 14.57
CA ARG A 46 4.77 2.57 15.26
C ARG A 46 3.75 1.43 15.33
N VAL A 47 2.48 1.77 15.53
CA VAL A 47 1.37 0.82 15.53
C VAL A 47 1.14 0.30 14.11
N LEU A 48 1.10 1.20 13.13
CA LEU A 48 0.90 0.83 11.72
C LEU A 48 1.97 -0.14 11.23
N ARG A 49 3.25 0.09 11.56
CA ARG A 49 4.35 -0.81 11.16
C ARG A 49 4.17 -2.23 11.69
N LYS A 50 3.67 -2.40 12.91
CA LYS A 50 3.37 -3.74 13.46
C LYS A 50 2.29 -4.46 12.64
N GLY A 51 1.29 -3.72 12.15
CA GLY A 51 0.27 -4.27 11.26
C GLY A 51 0.81 -4.55 9.86
N LYS A 52 1.66 -3.67 9.30
CA LYS A 52 2.23 -3.86 7.96
C LYS A 52 3.15 -5.08 7.84
N ILE A 53 3.82 -5.48 8.92
CA ILE A 53 4.56 -6.77 8.94
C ILE A 53 3.66 -7.95 8.54
N LEU A 54 2.36 -7.89 8.88
CA LEU A 54 1.39 -8.93 8.51
C LEU A 54 0.85 -8.75 7.08
N SER A 55 0.86 -7.53 6.55
CA SER A 55 0.51 -7.25 5.15
C SER A 55 1.44 -7.92 4.16
N ASP A 56 2.71 -8.07 4.52
CA ASP A 56 3.74 -8.68 3.67
C ASP A 56 3.75 -10.24 3.79
N LYS A 57 2.76 -10.82 4.49
CA LYS A 57 2.65 -12.26 4.79
C LYS A 57 1.38 -12.89 4.20
N THR A 58 1.08 -12.56 2.95
CA THR A 58 -0.12 -13.05 2.24
C THR A 58 -0.18 -14.59 2.20
N ASP A 59 0.93 -15.26 1.88
CA ASP A 59 0.97 -16.74 1.80
C ASP A 59 0.70 -17.41 3.16
N ASP A 60 1.03 -16.76 4.27
CA ASP A 60 0.75 -17.27 5.61
C ASP A 60 -0.73 -17.07 5.99
N LEU A 61 -1.40 -16.06 5.40
CA LEU A 61 -2.81 -15.77 5.62
C LEU A 61 -3.72 -16.85 5.02
N GLU A 62 -3.37 -17.36 3.84
CA GLU A 62 -4.11 -18.43 3.15
C GLU A 62 -4.05 -19.76 3.92
N LYS A 63 -2.93 -20.02 4.59
CA LYS A 63 -2.69 -21.24 5.36
C LYS A 63 -3.45 -21.29 6.69
N LEU A 64 -4.12 -20.20 7.09
CA LEU A 64 -4.89 -20.18 8.33
C LEU A 64 -6.16 -21.03 8.21
N SER A 65 -6.42 -21.84 9.23
CA SER A 65 -7.73 -22.47 9.42
C SER A 65 -8.85 -21.41 9.45
N ALA A 66 -10.09 -21.79 9.20
CA ALA A 66 -11.21 -20.85 9.28
C ALA A 66 -11.33 -20.17 10.66
N ALA A 67 -11.09 -20.93 11.74
CA ALA A 67 -11.10 -20.43 13.11
C ALA A 67 -9.94 -19.45 13.38
N ASP A 68 -8.73 -19.76 12.89
CA ASP A 68 -7.57 -18.89 13.04
C ASP A 68 -7.72 -17.61 12.23
N TYR A 69 -8.27 -17.70 11.01
CA TYR A 69 -8.55 -16.52 10.18
C TYR A 69 -9.59 -15.60 10.82
N ALA A 70 -10.67 -16.14 11.38
CA ALA A 70 -11.66 -15.35 12.11
C ALA A 70 -11.01 -14.63 13.32
N THR A 71 -10.14 -15.33 14.04
CA THR A 71 -9.36 -14.77 15.16
C THR A 71 -8.39 -13.69 14.69
N PHE A 72 -7.69 -13.92 13.58
CA PHE A 72 -6.78 -12.97 12.94
C PHE A 72 -7.51 -11.69 12.55
N LYS A 73 -8.62 -11.80 11.82
CA LYS A 73 -9.45 -10.66 11.37
C LYS A 73 -9.94 -9.83 12.55
N LYS A 74 -10.37 -10.48 13.65
CA LYS A 74 -10.78 -9.79 14.89
C LYS A 74 -9.63 -9.03 15.56
N ARG A 75 -8.40 -9.53 15.48
CA ARG A 75 -7.20 -8.88 16.07
C ARG A 75 -6.67 -7.74 15.20
N MET A 76 -6.85 -7.82 13.89
CA MET A 76 -6.38 -6.83 12.92
C MET A 76 -7.36 -5.66 12.73
N ARG A 77 -7.89 -5.11 13.82
CA ARG A 77 -8.78 -3.93 13.80
C ARG A 77 -8.13 -2.77 13.06
N GLY A 78 -8.81 -2.18 12.09
CA GLY A 78 -8.27 -1.07 11.29
C GLY A 78 -7.51 -1.50 10.04
N PHE A 79 -7.51 -2.79 9.71
CA PHE A 79 -7.08 -3.31 8.42
C PHE A 79 -8.26 -3.89 7.66
N VAL A 80 -8.26 -3.72 6.34
CA VAL A 80 -9.11 -4.45 5.40
C VAL A 80 -8.37 -5.72 5.02
N ILE A 81 -9.03 -6.87 5.16
CA ILE A 81 -8.41 -8.19 4.97
C ILE A 81 -9.28 -9.01 4.03
N ASN A 82 -8.66 -9.54 2.98
CA ASN A 82 -9.22 -10.57 2.11
C ASN A 82 -8.24 -11.73 2.00
N ARG A 83 -8.76 -12.96 1.89
CA ARG A 83 -7.95 -14.17 1.68
C ARG A 83 -8.51 -15.07 0.59
N GLU A 84 -9.46 -14.56 -0.16
CA GLU A 84 -10.10 -15.25 -1.27
C GLU A 84 -9.37 -14.82 -2.56
N GLU A 85 -10.10 -14.53 -3.63
CA GLU A 85 -9.57 -14.25 -4.98
C GLU A 85 -8.35 -13.33 -5.03
N ILE A 86 -8.27 -12.35 -4.11
CA ILE A 86 -7.02 -11.62 -3.82
C ILE A 86 -6.71 -11.64 -2.35
N VAL A 87 -5.56 -12.19 -2.03
CA VAL A 87 -5.03 -12.17 -0.67
C VAL A 87 -4.39 -10.82 -0.40
N PHE A 88 -4.96 -10.06 0.53
CA PHE A 88 -4.37 -8.80 0.97
C PHE A 88 -4.71 -8.51 2.43
N THR A 89 -3.87 -7.66 3.04
CA THR A 89 -4.13 -7.03 4.33
C THR A 89 -3.64 -5.60 4.23
N GLU A 90 -4.54 -4.64 4.07
CA GLU A 90 -4.18 -3.23 3.87
C GLU A 90 -4.78 -2.32 4.95
N PRO A 91 -4.11 -1.22 5.34
CA PRO A 91 -4.65 -0.29 6.33
C PRO A 91 -5.97 0.33 5.86
N ASP A 92 -6.98 0.36 6.73
CA ASP A 92 -8.18 1.18 6.53
C ASP A 92 -7.82 2.65 6.80
N ALA A 93 -7.67 3.41 5.72
CA ALA A 93 -7.31 4.82 5.77
C ALA A 93 -8.29 5.66 6.60
N ASN A 94 -9.59 5.34 6.57
CA ASN A 94 -10.61 6.06 7.34
C ASN A 94 -10.52 5.74 8.83
N PHE A 95 -10.32 4.47 9.18
CA PHE A 95 -10.11 4.05 10.57
C PHE A 95 -8.93 4.79 11.19
N PHE A 96 -7.76 4.71 10.55
CA PHE A 96 -6.56 5.31 11.09
C PHE A 96 -6.57 6.84 11.05
N TYR A 97 -7.23 7.46 10.07
CA TYR A 97 -7.41 8.90 10.07
C TYR A 97 -8.24 9.38 11.26
N ARG A 98 -9.35 8.71 11.59
CA ARG A 98 -10.15 9.03 12.80
C ARG A 98 -9.34 8.84 14.08
N LEU A 99 -8.47 7.83 14.12
CA LEU A 99 -7.59 7.61 15.26
C LEU A 99 -6.52 8.71 15.36
N ALA A 100 -5.91 9.09 14.24
CA ALA A 100 -4.94 10.17 14.16
C ALA A 100 -5.52 11.54 14.53
N LEU A 101 -6.76 11.83 14.13
CA LEU A 101 -7.42 13.09 14.50
C LEU A 101 -7.57 13.24 16.02
N ARG A 102 -7.93 12.14 16.70
CA ARG A 102 -8.14 12.14 18.16
C ARG A 102 -6.85 12.23 18.95
N ARG A 103 -5.80 11.51 18.53
CA ARG A 103 -4.59 11.30 19.37
C ARG A 103 -3.27 11.30 18.62
N GLY A 104 -3.29 11.38 17.29
CA GLY A 104 -2.08 11.36 16.47
C GLY A 104 -1.30 12.67 16.48
N THR A 105 -0.03 12.55 16.12
CA THR A 105 0.85 13.69 15.82
C THR A 105 0.40 14.43 14.54
N ALA A 106 1.00 15.59 14.26
CA ALA A 106 0.77 16.30 13.00
C ALA A 106 1.15 15.45 11.77
N ALA A 107 2.20 14.64 11.89
CA ALA A 107 2.62 13.70 10.85
C ALA A 107 1.56 12.61 10.64
N ASP A 108 1.01 12.03 11.71
CA ASP A 108 -0.04 11.00 11.62
C ASP A 108 -1.29 11.55 10.92
N LYS A 109 -1.77 12.73 11.35
CA LYS A 109 -2.95 13.38 10.75
C LYS A 109 -2.73 13.67 9.27
N SER A 110 -1.55 14.16 8.91
CA SER A 110 -1.21 14.46 7.52
C SER A 110 -1.07 13.21 6.66
N PHE A 111 -0.46 12.15 7.21
CA PHE A 111 -0.25 10.88 6.50
C PHE A 111 -1.57 10.19 6.20
N PHE A 112 -2.43 10.02 7.21
CA PHE A 112 -3.70 9.31 6.99
C PHE A 112 -4.71 10.13 6.18
N ARG A 113 -4.60 11.47 6.16
CA ARG A 113 -5.31 12.29 5.17
C ARG A 113 -4.83 11.96 3.75
N LEU A 114 -3.52 11.92 3.53
CA LEU A 114 -2.92 11.57 2.25
C LEU A 114 -3.30 10.14 1.83
N LEU A 115 -3.27 9.17 2.74
CA LEU A 115 -3.65 7.79 2.46
C LEU A 115 -5.11 7.67 2.02
N ARG A 116 -6.03 8.45 2.60
CA ARG A 116 -7.43 8.50 2.15
C ARG A 116 -7.58 9.07 0.75
N GLU A 117 -6.69 9.97 0.33
CA GLU A 117 -6.66 10.45 -1.05
C GLU A 117 -6.13 9.37 -1.99
N PHE A 118 -5.14 8.59 -1.59
CA PHE A 118 -4.60 7.49 -2.38
C PHE A 118 -5.56 6.32 -2.51
N LYS A 119 -6.07 5.82 -1.39
CA LYS A 119 -6.81 4.56 -1.27
C LYS A 119 -7.99 4.76 -0.30
N PRO A 120 -9.05 5.50 -0.69
CA PRO A 120 -10.16 5.84 0.21
C PRO A 120 -10.89 4.62 0.77
N TYR A 121 -10.85 3.49 0.06
CA TYR A 121 -11.47 2.22 0.43
C TYR A 121 -10.44 1.11 0.71
N GLY A 122 -9.19 1.49 1.00
CA GLY A 122 -8.14 0.59 1.49
C GLY A 122 -7.24 0.00 0.39
N VAL A 123 -7.82 -0.72 -0.58
CA VAL A 123 -7.03 -1.58 -1.49
C VAL A 123 -6.73 -0.88 -2.81
N TRP A 124 -7.78 -0.46 -3.51
CA TRP A 124 -7.66 0.12 -4.85
C TRP A 124 -7.20 1.57 -4.80
N PRO A 125 -6.13 1.94 -5.54
CA PRO A 125 -5.75 3.33 -5.70
C PRO A 125 -6.86 4.12 -6.41
N THR A 126 -7.07 5.38 -6.01
CA THR A 126 -8.11 6.26 -6.57
C THR A 126 -7.93 6.59 -8.06
N HIS A 127 -6.74 6.33 -8.61
CA HIS A 127 -6.44 6.53 -10.02
C HIS A 127 -6.66 5.26 -10.84
N VAL A 128 -7.04 4.14 -10.21
CA VAL A 128 -7.42 2.90 -10.88
C VAL A 128 -8.93 2.78 -10.90
N GLU A 129 -9.51 2.53 -12.07
CA GLU A 129 -10.87 2.07 -12.18
C GLU A 129 -10.83 0.54 -12.16
N GLN A 130 -11.38 -0.04 -11.09
CA GLN A 130 -11.48 -1.47 -10.93
C GLN A 130 -12.43 -2.03 -11.98
N GLN A 131 -12.03 -3.13 -12.61
CA GLN A 131 -12.81 -3.80 -13.66
C GLN A 131 -13.17 -5.23 -13.31
N THR A 132 -12.28 -5.92 -12.59
CA THR A 132 -12.55 -7.20 -11.93
C THR A 132 -12.01 -7.14 -10.50
N ASP A 133 -12.09 -8.25 -9.77
CA ASP A 133 -11.48 -8.33 -8.45
C ASP A 133 -9.96 -8.16 -8.49
N VAL A 134 -9.29 -8.48 -9.62
CA VAL A 134 -7.81 -8.46 -9.82
C VAL A 134 -7.29 -7.50 -10.87
N THR A 135 -8.14 -6.95 -11.73
CA THR A 135 -7.72 -6.07 -12.81
C THR A 135 -8.38 -4.70 -12.73
N GLY A 136 -7.66 -3.72 -13.24
CA GLY A 136 -8.17 -2.38 -13.46
C GLY A 136 -7.39 -1.69 -14.56
N CYS A 137 -7.85 -0.51 -14.91
CA CYS A 137 -7.16 0.40 -15.81
C CYS A 137 -6.86 1.71 -15.06
N THR A 138 -5.89 2.47 -15.57
CA THR A 138 -5.54 3.76 -14.98
C THR A 138 -6.36 4.89 -15.61
N SER A 139 -6.99 5.69 -14.76
CA SER A 139 -7.81 6.86 -15.10
C SER A 139 -6.91 8.09 -15.26
N TYR A 140 -6.57 8.42 -16.51
CA TYR A 140 -5.74 9.57 -16.86
C TYR A 140 -6.57 10.82 -17.21
N GLY A 141 -5.94 12.00 -17.13
CA GLY A 141 -6.38 13.22 -17.80
C GLY A 141 -7.17 14.18 -16.92
N ASN A 142 -7.39 13.81 -15.65
CA ASN A 142 -8.05 14.62 -14.62
C ASN A 142 -7.05 15.27 -13.65
N GLY A 143 -5.74 15.11 -13.88
CA GLY A 143 -4.65 15.64 -13.07
C GLY A 143 -4.45 14.95 -11.73
N ARG A 144 -5.15 13.84 -11.47
CA ARG A 144 -5.13 13.16 -10.17
C ARG A 144 -3.75 12.57 -9.88
N LEU A 145 -3.12 11.89 -10.84
CA LEU A 145 -1.77 11.33 -10.66
C LEU A 145 -0.76 12.43 -10.36
N THR A 146 -0.79 13.51 -11.16
CA THR A 146 0.11 14.66 -10.96
C THR A 146 -0.09 15.30 -9.59
N ARG A 147 -1.34 15.50 -9.16
CA ARG A 147 -1.66 16.08 -7.85
C ARG A 147 -1.23 15.18 -6.69
N LEU A 148 -1.54 13.88 -6.73
CA LEU A 148 -1.17 12.93 -5.70
C LEU A 148 0.36 12.83 -5.54
N TYR A 149 1.10 12.86 -6.66
CA TYR A 149 2.55 12.93 -6.63
C TYR A 149 3.04 14.17 -5.88
N GLY A 150 2.47 15.33 -6.16
CA GLY A 150 2.77 16.57 -5.44
C GLY A 150 2.46 16.51 -3.95
N HIS A 151 1.32 15.94 -3.58
CA HIS A 151 0.93 15.79 -2.18
C HIS A 151 1.89 14.86 -1.43
N ALA A 152 2.30 13.76 -2.04
CA ALA A 152 3.30 12.84 -1.47
C ALA A 152 4.68 13.49 -1.33
N LEU A 153 5.13 14.25 -2.34
CA LEU A 153 6.37 15.03 -2.26
C LEU A 153 6.32 16.07 -1.14
N ASN A 154 5.19 16.77 -1.00
CA ASN A 154 5.02 17.77 0.05
C ASN A 154 5.05 17.12 1.43
N PHE A 155 4.35 15.99 1.61
CA PHE A 155 4.41 15.23 2.85
C PHE A 155 5.84 14.82 3.20
N ARG A 156 6.57 14.23 2.23
CA ARG A 156 7.97 13.83 2.43
C ARG A 156 8.87 15.01 2.81
N ARG A 157 8.62 16.21 2.29
CA ARG A 157 9.37 17.42 2.66
C ARG A 157 9.02 17.90 4.08
N SER A 158 7.74 17.90 4.44
CA SER A 158 7.28 18.35 5.76
C SER A 158 7.60 17.37 6.89
N PHE A 159 7.65 16.07 6.59
CA PHE A 159 7.87 15.00 7.57
C PHE A 159 8.87 13.96 7.05
N PRO A 160 10.15 14.34 6.83
CA PRO A 160 11.11 13.52 6.08
C PRO A 160 11.44 12.15 6.71
N ARG A 161 11.17 11.96 8.00
CA ARG A 161 11.42 10.71 8.72
C ARG A 161 10.15 9.90 9.02
N SER A 162 8.98 10.52 8.95
CA SER A 162 7.72 9.84 9.29
C SER A 162 7.14 9.17 8.06
N TYR A 163 6.75 7.90 8.18
CA TYR A 163 6.10 7.12 7.12
C TYR A 163 6.90 7.06 5.80
N ALA A 164 8.23 7.22 5.89
CA ALA A 164 9.06 7.43 4.71
C ALA A 164 8.99 6.27 3.72
N SER A 165 8.94 5.02 4.20
CA SER A 165 8.81 3.84 3.35
C SER A 165 7.49 3.85 2.56
N PHE A 166 6.36 4.09 3.23
CA PHE A 166 5.04 4.18 2.61
C PHE A 166 5.00 5.27 1.54
N VAL A 167 5.42 6.48 1.89
CA VAL A 167 5.32 7.62 0.98
C VAL A 167 6.25 7.44 -0.22
N ASN A 168 7.44 6.87 -0.02
CA ASN A 168 8.34 6.56 -1.12
C ASN A 168 7.80 5.46 -2.03
N GLN A 169 7.04 4.49 -1.49
CA GLN A 169 6.34 3.50 -2.31
C GLN A 169 5.26 4.17 -3.16
N GLU A 170 4.36 4.96 -2.58
CA GLU A 170 3.30 5.63 -3.35
C GLU A 170 3.87 6.59 -4.41
N ILE A 171 4.99 7.28 -4.13
CA ILE A 171 5.71 8.09 -5.13
C ILE A 171 6.21 7.23 -6.30
N ARG A 172 6.72 6.01 -6.01
CA ARG A 172 7.18 5.07 -7.02
C ARG A 172 6.01 4.54 -7.85
N ASP A 173 4.94 4.11 -7.19
CA ASP A 173 3.74 3.55 -7.82
C ASP A 173 3.11 4.56 -8.78
N ILE A 174 2.99 5.84 -8.37
CA ILE A 174 2.51 6.92 -9.27
C ILE A 174 3.45 7.11 -10.46
N ARG A 175 4.77 7.08 -10.27
CA ARG A 175 5.72 7.19 -11.38
C ARG A 175 5.56 6.03 -12.36
N GLU A 176 5.33 4.83 -11.86
CA GLU A 176 5.08 3.64 -12.66
C GLU A 176 3.84 3.80 -13.54
N GLN A 177 2.82 4.56 -13.09
CA GLN A 177 1.64 4.89 -13.91
C GLN A 177 1.94 5.66 -15.21
N PHE A 178 3.15 6.17 -15.41
CA PHE A 178 3.55 6.81 -16.67
C PHE A 178 4.32 5.87 -17.63
N ASP A 179 4.31 4.57 -17.36
CA ASP A 179 4.87 3.55 -18.26
C ASP A 179 3.99 3.37 -19.52
N PRO A 180 4.57 3.29 -20.73
CA PRO A 180 3.82 3.13 -21.97
C PRO A 180 3.10 1.77 -22.12
N ASN A 181 3.43 0.76 -21.31
CA ASN A 181 2.84 -0.57 -21.42
C ASN A 181 1.57 -0.75 -20.57
N LEU A 182 1.14 0.30 -19.85
CA LEU A 182 -0.04 0.25 -19.00
C LEU A 182 -1.34 0.44 -19.78
N CYS A 183 -2.44 0.08 -19.13
CA CYS A 183 -3.79 0.15 -19.70
C CYS A 183 -4.49 1.42 -19.22
N ALA A 184 -4.92 2.29 -20.14
CA ALA A 184 -5.74 3.45 -19.83
C ALA A 184 -7.24 3.14 -19.93
N CYS A 185 -8.02 3.62 -18.96
CA CYS A 185 -9.49 3.54 -19.01
C CYS A 185 -10.07 4.40 -20.13
N GLY A 186 -9.42 5.54 -20.40
CA GLY A 186 -9.85 6.47 -21.44
C GLY A 186 -9.04 6.37 -22.73
N GLY A 187 -9.38 7.25 -23.66
CA GLY A 187 -8.69 7.39 -24.94
C GLY A 187 -7.35 8.13 -24.85
N ARG A 188 -6.63 8.14 -25.98
CA ARG A 188 -5.31 8.77 -26.13
C ARG A 188 -5.21 10.20 -25.58
N GLU A 189 -6.23 11.02 -25.81
CA GLU A 189 -6.24 12.41 -25.36
C GLU A 189 -6.16 12.54 -23.83
N SER A 190 -6.75 11.62 -23.05
CA SER A 190 -6.68 11.69 -21.59
C SER A 190 -5.28 11.39 -21.08
N VAL A 191 -4.59 10.42 -21.69
CA VAL A 191 -3.19 10.08 -21.41
C VAL A 191 -2.28 11.24 -21.76
N ILE A 192 -2.42 11.82 -22.96
CA ILE A 192 -1.63 12.99 -23.39
C ILE A 192 -1.80 14.15 -22.42
N ARG A 193 -3.02 14.44 -21.98
CA ARG A 193 -3.29 15.51 -21.00
C ARG A 193 -2.57 15.27 -19.67
N GLU A 194 -2.68 14.08 -19.09
CA GLU A 194 -2.02 13.78 -17.80
C GLU A 194 -0.50 13.84 -17.92
N PHE A 195 0.06 13.23 -18.95
CA PHE A 195 1.51 13.16 -19.16
C PHE A 195 2.07 14.57 -19.39
N THR A 196 1.38 15.38 -20.20
CA THR A 196 1.77 16.78 -20.44
C THR A 196 1.74 17.60 -19.15
N LEU A 197 0.68 17.43 -18.35
CA LEU A 197 0.55 18.10 -17.07
C LEU A 197 1.68 17.71 -16.11
N PHE A 198 2.01 16.42 -16.01
CA PHE A 198 3.10 15.93 -15.17
C PHE A 198 4.45 16.52 -15.58
N VAL A 199 4.77 16.48 -16.88
CA VAL A 199 6.03 17.03 -17.42
C VAL A 199 6.14 18.54 -17.17
N LYS A 200 5.02 19.28 -17.31
CA LYS A 200 4.97 20.72 -17.05
C LYS A 200 5.17 21.02 -15.56
N THR A 201 4.56 20.23 -14.69
CA THR A 201 4.57 20.46 -13.23
C THR A 201 5.88 20.02 -12.58
N TYR A 202 6.47 18.92 -13.06
CA TYR A 202 7.70 18.34 -12.51
C TYR A 202 8.79 18.21 -13.59
N PRO A 203 9.28 19.32 -14.16
CA PRO A 203 10.23 19.29 -15.28
C PRO A 203 11.58 18.67 -14.91
N LYS A 204 11.96 18.69 -13.62
CA LYS A 204 13.23 18.17 -13.09
C LYS A 204 13.14 16.74 -12.56
N GLU A 205 11.99 16.08 -12.70
CA GLU A 205 11.85 14.70 -12.25
C GLU A 205 12.69 13.75 -13.13
N LYS A 206 13.32 12.74 -12.53
CA LYS A 206 14.06 11.66 -13.21
C LYS A 206 13.24 11.02 -14.34
N LYS A 207 11.94 10.75 -14.13
CA LYS A 207 11.10 10.11 -15.15
C LYS A 207 10.63 11.06 -16.27
N THR A 208 10.76 12.37 -16.10
CA THR A 208 10.21 13.37 -17.04
C THR A 208 10.77 13.23 -18.46
N SER A 209 12.05 12.90 -18.63
CA SER A 209 12.65 12.67 -19.96
C SER A 209 12.01 11.47 -20.67
N GLN A 210 11.76 10.38 -19.95
CA GLN A 210 11.07 9.20 -20.45
C GLN A 210 9.61 9.51 -20.79
N ILE A 211 8.92 10.26 -19.94
CA ILE A 211 7.52 10.68 -20.18
C ILE A 211 7.43 11.55 -21.45
N ARG A 212 8.37 12.49 -21.65
CA ARG A 212 8.47 13.28 -22.90
C ARG A 212 8.70 12.40 -24.12
N ALA A 213 9.53 11.36 -24.01
CA ALA A 213 9.74 10.42 -25.11
C ALA A 213 8.46 9.63 -25.41
N THR A 214 7.73 9.18 -24.40
CA THR A 214 6.43 8.52 -24.57
C THR A 214 5.39 9.46 -25.20
N LEU A 215 5.28 10.71 -24.74
CA LEU A 215 4.39 11.72 -25.36
C LEU A 215 4.65 11.93 -26.86
N ARG A 216 5.91 11.96 -27.29
CA ARG A 216 6.27 12.09 -28.71
C ARG A 216 5.83 10.87 -29.52
N ARG A 217 5.91 9.67 -28.93
CA ARG A 217 5.51 8.42 -29.57
C ARG A 217 3.99 8.25 -29.59
N LEU A 218 3.27 8.63 -28.54
CA LEU A 218 1.82 8.44 -28.38
C LEU A 218 0.98 8.96 -29.57
N LYS A 219 1.50 9.93 -30.34
CA LYS A 219 0.88 10.42 -31.59
C LYS A 219 0.80 9.36 -32.69
N TYR A 220 1.75 8.43 -32.73
CA TYR A 220 1.91 7.41 -33.77
C TYR A 220 1.91 5.97 -33.21
N ASP A 221 1.99 5.84 -31.88
CA ASP A 221 2.16 4.57 -31.19
C ASP A 221 0.85 3.77 -31.15
N LYS A 222 0.94 2.51 -31.60
CA LYS A 222 -0.11 1.49 -31.52
C LYS A 222 0.06 0.57 -30.31
N GLY A 223 1.20 0.63 -29.62
CA GLY A 223 1.53 -0.22 -28.47
C GLY A 223 0.89 0.22 -27.15
N PHE A 224 0.58 1.50 -26.99
CA PHE A 224 -0.15 1.97 -25.81
C PHE A 224 -1.62 1.51 -25.86
N ARG A 225 -2.11 0.92 -24.77
CA ARG A 225 -3.47 0.37 -24.69
C ARG A 225 -4.43 1.44 -24.16
N PHE A 226 -5.43 1.80 -24.98
CA PHE A 226 -6.47 2.77 -24.65
C PHE A 226 -7.84 2.10 -24.54
N ASN A 227 -8.77 2.77 -23.84
CA ASN A 227 -10.15 2.29 -23.65
C ASN A 227 -10.19 0.82 -23.18
N CYS A 228 -9.33 0.51 -22.21
CA CYS A 228 -9.25 -0.82 -21.67
C CYS A 228 -10.53 -1.16 -20.94
N HIS A 229 -11.09 -2.32 -21.22
CA HIS A 229 -12.15 -2.97 -20.48
C HIS A 229 -11.70 -4.39 -20.15
N SER A 230 -12.07 -4.90 -18.98
CA SER A 230 -11.90 -6.32 -18.70
C SER A 230 -12.96 -7.07 -19.49
N GLY A 231 -12.51 -8.06 -20.25
CA GLY A 231 -13.38 -8.92 -21.06
C GLY A 231 -14.10 -9.95 -20.21
#